data_AF-A0A6P5Y6J5-F1
#
_entry.id   AF-A0A6P5Y6J5-F1
#
_cell.length_a   1.000
_cell.length_b   1.000
_cell.length_c   1.000
_cell.angle_alpha   90.00
_cell.angle_beta   90.00
_cell.angle_gamma   90.00
#
_symmetry.space_group_name_H-M   'P 1'
#
loop_
_entity.id
_entity.type
_entity.pdbx_description
1 polymer ?
#
loop_
_entity_poly.entity_id
_entity_poly.type
_entity_poly.pdbx_seq_one_letter_code
_entity_poly.pdbx_strand_id
1 'polypeptide(L)'
;MESLVSMVYLFILLSLLQCLNFGPAAAVAHAGNGDGVQPLSKIAIHKAVYALHENASVKAHPLVLGVKGGDSDWVTVEVECPKPSEDDWVAVFSPANFNSSTCPPTEDMQQFPYICSAPIKYKYANDSNAEYNKTGKASINFQLINQRADFSFALFSGGLSDPKLVAVSNVISFVNPKAPLYPRLSQGKSWNEMTVTWTSGYNIIEAVPFVEWGQKGESQTRSPAGTLTFHRNSMCAPPARTVGWRDPGFFHTSFLKDLWPNSVYTYKLGHKLLNGSYAWSKSYSFKSSPYPGQDSLQRVVIFGDMGKAERDGSNEYSNYQPGSLNTTDQLIKDLKNIDIVFHIGDITYANGYISQWDQFTAQVEPIASTVPYMIASGNHERDTPNSGSFYDGNDSGGECGVLAETMFYVPAENRAKFWYSTDYGMFHFCIADTEHDWRQGSEQYKFIEKCLASADRQKQPWLIFAAHRVLGYSSSYWRDGTFAEPMGRESLQGLWQKYKVDIAFFGHEHNYERTCPVYQSQCMNMEKSHYSGVVNGTIHIVVGGGGSHLSGFGPFQTSWSLYNDSDFGFVKLTAFNHSSLLLEYKKSSDGKVYDSFTISRDYRDVLACVHDGCEPTTLGS
;
A
#
# COMPACT_ATOMS: atom_id res chain seq x y z
N MET A 1 -37.89 39.02 50.05
CA MET A 1 -36.49 38.81 50.50
C MET A 1 -36.62 38.42 51.96
N GLU A 2 -36.81 37.16 52.34
CA GLU A 2 -36.09 35.93 52.03
C GLU A 2 -37.11 34.79 51.87
N SER A 3 -37.28 34.25 50.66
CA SER A 3 -38.00 32.97 50.40
C SER A 3 -37.92 32.58 48.91
N LEU A 4 -36.80 32.86 48.25
CA LEU A 4 -36.64 32.56 46.81
C LEU A 4 -35.24 32.03 46.45
N VAL A 5 -34.45 31.64 47.45
CA VAL A 5 -33.09 31.08 47.26
C VAL A 5 -33.01 29.58 47.61
N SER A 6 -34.07 28.98 48.18
CA SER A 6 -34.06 27.57 48.58
C SER A 6 -34.65 26.60 47.53
N MET A 7 -35.20 27.11 46.42
CA MET A 7 -35.92 26.29 45.42
C MET A 7 -35.13 26.03 44.13
N VAL A 8 -33.91 26.58 44.01
CA VAL A 8 -33.02 26.37 42.86
C VAL A 8 -31.97 25.28 43.13
N TYR A 9 -31.69 24.96 44.39
CA TYR A 9 -30.72 23.92 44.75
C TYR A 9 -31.29 22.48 44.77
N LEU A 10 -32.62 22.31 44.76
CA LEU A 10 -33.24 20.99 44.80
C LEU A 10 -33.51 20.38 43.40
N PHE A 11 -33.41 21.18 42.33
CA PHE A 11 -33.56 20.71 40.94
C PHE A 11 -32.24 20.35 40.24
N ILE A 12 -31.09 20.74 40.83
CA ILE A 12 -29.76 20.45 40.30
C ILE A 12 -29.16 19.16 40.90
N LEU A 13 -29.67 18.68 42.04
CA LEU A 13 -29.20 17.44 42.67
C LEU A 13 -29.95 16.16 42.22
N LEU A 14 -31.07 16.29 41.50
CA LEU A 14 -31.88 15.15 41.03
C LEU A 14 -31.63 14.76 39.56
N SER A 15 -30.78 15.50 38.86
CA SER A 15 -30.31 15.22 37.49
C SER A 15 -28.90 14.58 37.45
N LEU A 16 -28.29 14.34 38.61
CA LEU A 16 -26.95 13.73 38.77
C LEU A 16 -26.98 12.27 39.26
N LEU A 17 -28.15 11.62 39.31
CA LEU A 17 -28.28 10.24 39.82
C LEU A 17 -29.03 9.25 38.90
N GLN A 18 -29.09 9.52 37.59
CA GLN A 18 -29.56 8.55 36.59
C GLN A 18 -28.64 8.53 35.37
N CYS A 19 -27.45 7.96 35.54
CA CYS A 19 -26.61 7.39 34.46
C CYS A 19 -25.56 6.47 35.09
N LEU A 20 -26.01 5.44 35.80
CA LEU A 20 -25.19 4.29 36.22
C LEU A 20 -25.86 3.03 35.70
N ASN A 21 -25.43 2.59 34.53
CA ASN A 21 -25.33 1.19 34.07
C ASN A 21 -25.36 1.16 32.54
N PHE A 22 -24.19 1.04 31.92
CA PHE A 22 -23.86 0.23 30.75
C PHE A 22 -22.38 0.51 30.43
N GLY A 23 -21.49 -0.38 30.85
CA GLY A 23 -20.08 -0.31 30.50
C GLY A 23 -19.81 -0.99 29.16
N PRO A 24 -18.94 -0.40 28.34
CA PRO A 24 -17.93 -1.17 27.63
C PRO A 24 -16.53 -0.74 28.07
N ALA A 25 -15.62 -1.71 28.15
CA ALA A 25 -14.23 -1.53 28.52
C ALA A 25 -13.54 -0.46 27.66
N ALA A 26 -13.11 0.63 28.31
CA ALA A 26 -12.33 1.67 27.67
C ALA A 26 -10.87 1.22 27.54
N ALA A 27 -10.44 1.00 26.31
CA ALA A 27 -9.03 0.94 25.96
C ALA A 27 -8.39 2.29 26.29
N VAL A 28 -7.43 2.30 27.19
CA VAL A 28 -6.65 3.49 27.53
C VAL A 28 -5.63 3.71 26.40
N ALA A 29 -6.02 4.52 25.43
CA ALA A 29 -5.11 5.06 24.42
C ALA A 29 -4.27 6.17 25.06
N HIS A 30 -2.99 5.89 25.34
CA HIS A 30 -2.03 6.93 25.65
C HIS A 30 -1.69 7.69 24.35
N ALA A 31 -2.32 8.85 24.18
CA ALA A 31 -1.91 9.87 23.23
C ALA A 31 -0.56 10.46 23.66
N GLY A 32 0.50 10.13 22.92
CA GLY A 32 1.82 10.74 23.02
C GLY A 32 2.28 11.19 21.63
N ASN A 33 2.67 12.47 21.53
CA ASN A 33 3.32 13.18 20.42
C ASN A 33 3.63 12.39 19.12
N GLY A 34 2.93 12.72 18.03
CA GLY A 34 3.41 13.68 17.03
C GLY A 34 4.65 13.35 16.18
N ASP A 35 5.32 12.22 16.37
CA ASP A 35 6.29 11.65 15.44
C ASP A 35 5.79 10.24 15.10
N GLY A 36 5.52 9.97 13.82
CA GLY A 36 4.84 8.78 13.29
C GLY A 36 5.54 7.42 13.50
N VAL A 37 6.41 7.29 14.50
CA VAL A 37 6.97 6.01 14.94
C VAL A 37 6.11 5.47 16.08
N GLN A 38 5.08 4.70 15.73
CA GLN A 38 4.31 3.95 16.73
C GLN A 38 5.26 3.08 17.57
N PRO A 39 5.14 3.09 18.92
CA PRO A 39 5.96 2.29 19.83
C PRO A 39 5.67 0.78 19.76
N LEU A 40 5.24 0.20 18.64
CA LEU A 40 4.83 -1.21 18.58
C LEU A 40 5.52 -2.03 17.48
N SER A 41 6.45 -1.45 16.70
CA SER A 41 7.46 -2.21 15.94
C SER A 41 8.56 -2.82 16.85
N LYS A 42 8.19 -3.19 18.08
CA LYS A 42 9.03 -3.24 19.28
C LYS A 42 9.68 -4.58 19.58
N ILE A 43 9.54 -5.60 18.73
CA ILE A 43 10.18 -6.89 19.00
C ILE A 43 11.69 -6.66 18.96
N ALA A 44 12.32 -6.63 20.13
CA ALA A 44 13.76 -6.59 20.26
C ALA A 44 14.32 -7.99 19.99
N ILE A 45 13.99 -8.56 18.82
CA ILE A 45 14.29 -9.96 18.50
C ILE A 45 15.80 -10.20 18.54
N HIS A 46 16.59 -9.20 18.15
CA HIS A 46 18.05 -9.19 18.24
C HIS A 46 18.59 -9.35 19.68
N LYS A 47 17.77 -9.12 20.72
CA LYS A 47 18.11 -9.38 22.14
C LYS A 47 17.63 -10.75 22.63
N ALA A 48 16.88 -11.49 21.82
CA ALA A 48 16.22 -12.69 22.28
C ALA A 48 17.23 -13.78 22.63
N VAL A 49 17.03 -14.42 23.78
CA VAL A 49 17.90 -15.48 24.28
C VAL A 49 17.17 -16.80 24.41
N TYR A 50 17.92 -17.90 24.38
CA TYR A 50 17.37 -19.24 24.65
C TYR A 50 17.11 -19.43 26.15
N ALA A 51 15.88 -19.76 26.50
CA ALA A 51 15.45 -20.09 27.86
C ALA A 51 14.46 -21.28 27.83
N LEU A 52 14.84 -22.33 27.10
CA LEU A 52 13.98 -23.48 26.87
C LEU A 52 13.55 -24.13 28.19
N HIS A 53 12.27 -24.45 28.32
CA HIS A 53 11.72 -25.03 29.53
C HIS A 53 11.18 -26.44 29.24
N GLU A 54 11.63 -27.45 29.99
CA GLU A 54 11.34 -28.87 29.72
C GLU A 54 9.83 -29.20 29.68
N ASN A 55 9.04 -28.56 30.55
CA ASN A 55 7.59 -28.73 30.62
C ASN A 55 6.79 -27.71 29.79
N ALA A 56 7.44 -26.85 29.00
CA ALA A 56 6.74 -25.98 28.08
C ALA A 56 6.63 -26.64 26.71
N SER A 57 5.51 -26.48 26.02
CA SER A 57 5.31 -27.04 24.69
C SER A 57 4.50 -26.14 23.78
N VAL A 58 4.80 -26.19 22.50
CA VAL A 58 4.02 -25.58 21.42
C VAL A 58 3.79 -26.66 20.37
N LYS A 59 2.55 -26.82 19.88
CA LYS A 59 2.22 -27.79 18.84
C LYS A 59 1.32 -27.14 17.79
N ALA A 60 1.61 -27.36 16.52
CA ALA A 60 0.89 -26.75 15.41
C ALA A 60 0.22 -27.80 14.52
N HIS A 61 -1.05 -27.59 14.22
CA HIS A 61 -1.87 -28.48 13.40
C HIS A 61 -2.77 -27.69 12.43
N PRO A 62 -3.02 -28.19 11.20
CA PRO A 62 -2.50 -29.45 10.62
C PRO A 62 -1.03 -29.33 10.16
N LEU A 63 -0.39 -30.49 9.90
CA LEU A 63 1.02 -30.54 9.47
C LEU A 63 1.25 -30.10 8.02
N VAL A 64 0.22 -30.23 7.18
CA VAL A 64 0.27 -29.95 5.75
C VAL A 64 -0.86 -28.98 5.40
N LEU A 65 -0.50 -27.85 4.80
CA LEU A 65 -1.41 -26.75 4.45
C LEU A 65 -1.71 -26.73 2.95
N GLY A 66 -2.83 -26.12 2.57
CA GLY A 66 -3.16 -25.91 1.15
C GLY A 66 -3.51 -27.21 0.40
N VAL A 67 -3.95 -28.25 1.12
CA VAL A 67 -4.33 -29.56 0.54
C VAL A 67 -5.42 -29.43 -0.53
N LYS A 68 -6.26 -28.39 -0.42
CA LYS A 68 -7.32 -28.06 -1.39
C LYS A 68 -6.82 -27.16 -2.54
N GLY A 69 -5.52 -26.99 -2.71
CA GLY A 69 -4.92 -26.10 -3.69
C GLY A 69 -5.00 -24.61 -3.32
N GLY A 70 -5.27 -24.31 -2.05
CA GLY A 70 -5.29 -22.95 -1.51
C GLY A 70 -3.90 -22.39 -1.24
N ASP A 71 -3.80 -21.07 -1.30
CA ASP A 71 -2.62 -20.25 -1.04
C ASP A 71 -2.62 -19.62 0.36
N SER A 72 -3.63 -19.95 1.16
CA SER A 72 -3.75 -19.65 2.58
C SER A 72 -4.47 -20.78 3.31
N ASP A 73 -4.18 -20.95 4.61
CA ASP A 73 -4.85 -21.97 5.44
C ASP A 73 -4.82 -21.59 6.93
N TRP A 74 -5.78 -22.12 7.69
CA TRP A 74 -5.85 -21.91 9.15
C TRP A 74 -5.03 -22.96 9.89
N VAL A 75 -4.28 -22.50 10.90
CA VAL A 75 -3.45 -23.32 11.77
C VAL A 75 -3.84 -23.06 13.21
N THR A 76 -4.09 -24.14 13.95
CA THR A 76 -4.27 -24.09 15.40
C THR A 76 -2.96 -24.42 16.09
N VAL A 77 -2.56 -23.56 17.02
CA VAL A 77 -1.34 -23.67 17.82
C VAL A 77 -1.73 -23.87 19.27
N GLU A 78 -1.44 -25.04 19.80
CA GLU A 78 -1.63 -25.38 21.21
C GLU A 78 -0.37 -25.04 22.00
N VAL A 79 -0.56 -24.35 23.11
CA VAL A 79 0.51 -23.86 23.98
C VAL A 79 0.30 -24.38 25.39
N GLU A 80 1.37 -24.87 26.00
CA GLU A 80 1.44 -25.17 27.44
C GLU A 80 2.70 -24.53 28.02
N CYS A 81 2.54 -23.65 29.01
CA CYS A 81 3.61 -22.95 29.71
C CYS A 81 3.44 -23.13 31.22
N PRO A 82 4.39 -23.76 31.93
CA PRO A 82 4.27 -24.02 33.36
C PRO A 82 4.44 -22.76 34.22
N LYS A 83 5.00 -21.69 33.66
CA LYS A 83 5.17 -20.38 34.32
C LYS A 83 4.62 -19.29 33.41
N PRO A 84 3.30 -19.24 33.20
CA PRO A 84 2.71 -18.29 32.27
C PRO A 84 2.84 -16.86 32.80
N SER A 85 2.99 -15.93 31.87
CA SER A 85 2.97 -14.50 32.12
C SER A 85 2.06 -13.80 31.12
N GLU A 86 1.52 -12.63 31.49
CA GLU A 86 0.59 -11.89 30.61
C GLU A 86 1.27 -11.35 29.35
N ASP A 87 2.61 -11.24 29.40
CA ASP A 87 3.45 -10.80 28.31
C ASP A 87 4.04 -11.95 27.47
N ASP A 88 3.63 -13.21 27.73
CA ASP A 88 3.99 -14.34 26.89
C ASP A 88 3.34 -14.21 25.51
N TRP A 89 4.07 -14.60 24.46
CA TRP A 89 3.62 -14.46 23.08
C TRP A 89 4.10 -15.59 22.20
N VAL A 90 3.30 -15.90 21.17
CA VAL A 90 3.61 -16.92 20.18
C VAL A 90 3.92 -16.26 18.84
N ALA A 91 5.12 -16.54 18.34
CA ALA A 91 5.64 -16.02 17.09
C ALA A 91 5.57 -17.05 15.98
N VAL A 92 5.28 -16.61 14.76
CA VAL A 92 5.37 -17.42 13.54
C VAL A 92 6.69 -17.15 12.86
N PHE A 93 7.48 -18.20 12.58
CA PHE A 93 8.73 -18.10 11.82
C PHE A 93 8.62 -18.84 10.49
N SER A 94 9.19 -18.23 9.44
CA SER A 94 9.38 -18.86 8.13
C SER A 94 10.65 -18.31 7.48
N PRO A 95 11.71 -19.10 7.30
CA PRO A 95 11.77 -20.57 7.44
C PRO A 95 11.59 -21.07 8.88
N ALA A 96 11.18 -22.33 9.04
CA ALA A 96 10.96 -22.96 10.34
C ALA A 96 12.24 -23.05 11.19
N ASN A 97 13.40 -23.13 10.54
CA ASN A 97 14.69 -23.10 11.22
C ASN A 97 15.18 -21.66 11.39
N PHE A 98 14.65 -20.93 12.37
CA PHE A 98 15.03 -19.56 12.70
C PHE A 98 16.32 -19.53 13.57
N ASN A 99 17.41 -20.14 13.11
CA ASN A 99 18.66 -20.21 13.87
C ASN A 99 19.38 -18.85 13.98
N SER A 100 20.17 -18.67 15.05
CA SER A 100 21.01 -17.52 15.41
C SER A 100 22.25 -17.30 14.51
N SER A 101 22.56 -18.24 13.61
CA SER A 101 23.85 -18.30 12.90
C SER A 101 24.08 -17.16 11.90
N THR A 102 23.05 -16.38 11.58
CA THR A 102 23.09 -15.33 10.54
C THR A 102 23.15 -13.91 11.10
N CYS A 103 23.34 -13.71 12.41
CA CYS A 103 23.60 -12.39 12.99
C CYS A 103 24.98 -11.89 12.56
N PRO A 104 25.12 -10.79 11.78
CA PRO A 104 26.41 -10.12 11.69
C PRO A 104 26.75 -9.54 13.07
N PRO A 105 27.96 -9.77 13.60
CA PRO A 105 28.34 -9.17 14.88
C PRO A 105 28.34 -7.64 14.77
N THR A 106 27.61 -6.96 15.66
CA THR A 106 27.79 -5.54 15.92
C THR A 106 28.68 -5.36 17.15
N GLU A 107 29.36 -4.20 17.27
CA GLU A 107 30.36 -3.93 18.32
C GLU A 107 29.82 -4.13 19.77
N ASP A 108 28.50 -4.09 19.95
CA ASP A 108 27.81 -4.24 21.24
C ASP A 108 27.30 -5.67 21.56
N MET A 109 27.48 -6.66 20.68
CA MET A 109 27.01 -8.04 20.93
C MET A 109 28.01 -8.84 21.79
N GLN A 110 28.03 -8.61 23.11
CA GLN A 110 28.74 -9.46 24.07
C GLN A 110 27.98 -10.79 24.32
N GLN A 111 28.50 -11.87 23.74
CA GLN A 111 28.37 -13.30 24.11
C GLN A 111 27.06 -13.77 24.78
N PHE A 112 25.97 -13.89 24.02
CA PHE A 112 24.87 -14.84 24.25
C PHE A 112 24.27 -15.28 22.90
N PRO A 113 23.64 -16.46 22.77
CA PRO A 113 23.04 -16.90 21.50
C PRO A 113 21.77 -16.08 21.17
N TYR A 114 21.90 -15.08 20.29
CA TYR A 114 20.81 -14.17 19.87
C TYR A 114 19.97 -14.74 18.73
N ILE A 115 18.65 -14.54 18.74
CA ILE A 115 17.79 -14.87 17.58
C ILE A 115 17.75 -13.66 16.63
N CYS A 116 18.21 -13.81 15.38
CA CYS A 116 18.26 -12.70 14.41
C CYS A 116 17.33 -12.88 13.21
N SER A 117 16.37 -13.79 13.28
CA SER A 117 15.31 -13.87 12.28
C SER A 117 14.11 -13.09 12.81
N ALA A 118 13.60 -12.13 12.05
CA ALA A 118 12.31 -11.52 12.37
C ALA A 118 11.19 -12.57 12.23
N PRO A 119 10.27 -12.70 13.20
CA PRO A 119 9.06 -13.47 12.97
C PRO A 119 8.21 -12.82 11.88
N ILE A 120 7.43 -13.63 11.17
CA ILE A 120 6.46 -13.18 10.17
C ILE A 120 5.38 -12.34 10.85
N LYS A 121 4.86 -12.86 11.96
CA LYS A 121 3.82 -12.25 12.81
C LYS A 121 3.76 -12.95 14.17
N TYR A 122 2.97 -12.42 15.08
CA TYR A 122 2.81 -12.98 16.42
C TYR A 122 1.43 -12.67 17.03
N LYS A 123 1.11 -13.31 18.16
CA LYS A 123 -0.03 -13.01 19.04
C LYS A 123 0.39 -13.19 20.50
N TYR A 124 -0.25 -12.47 21.42
CA TYR A 124 -0.05 -12.78 22.83
C TYR A 124 -0.77 -14.08 23.20
N ALA A 125 -0.20 -14.84 24.13
CA ALA A 125 -0.75 -16.13 24.53
C ALA A 125 -2.12 -16.00 25.21
N ASN A 126 -2.40 -14.84 25.81
CA ASN A 126 -3.68 -14.53 26.45
C ASN A 126 -4.75 -13.98 25.49
N ASP A 127 -4.42 -13.61 24.25
CA ASP A 127 -5.37 -13.03 23.28
C ASP A 127 -6.56 -13.97 23.00
N SER A 128 -6.29 -15.28 22.92
CA SER A 128 -7.33 -16.30 22.69
C SER A 128 -7.93 -16.88 23.97
N ASN A 129 -7.27 -16.69 25.12
CA ASN A 129 -7.69 -17.27 26.39
C ASN A 129 -7.28 -16.37 27.56
N ALA A 130 -8.23 -15.61 28.10
CA ALA A 130 -8.00 -14.75 29.27
C ALA A 130 -7.53 -15.52 30.52
N GLU A 131 -7.74 -16.85 30.58
CA GLU A 131 -7.28 -17.71 31.68
C GLU A 131 -5.87 -18.28 31.48
N TYR A 132 -5.14 -17.89 30.43
CA TYR A 132 -3.78 -18.33 30.17
C TYR A 132 -2.85 -18.08 31.37
N ASN A 133 -2.95 -16.91 32.01
CA ASN A 133 -2.11 -16.54 33.16
C ASN A 133 -2.31 -17.44 34.39
N LYS A 134 -3.45 -18.15 34.47
CA LYS A 134 -3.73 -19.11 35.56
C LYS A 134 -3.45 -20.55 35.15
N THR A 135 -3.76 -20.90 33.91
CA THR A 135 -3.75 -22.29 33.43
C THR A 135 -2.46 -22.69 32.73
N GLY A 136 -1.73 -21.71 32.19
CA GLY A 136 -0.60 -21.95 31.29
C GLY A 136 -0.99 -22.47 29.92
N LYS A 137 -2.28 -22.55 29.58
CA LYS A 137 -2.76 -23.22 28.36
C LYS A 137 -3.49 -22.26 27.43
N ALA A 138 -3.13 -22.28 26.16
CA ALA A 138 -3.81 -21.51 25.13
C ALA A 138 -3.95 -22.32 23.83
N SER A 139 -4.97 -21.98 23.05
CA SER A 139 -5.16 -22.47 21.68
C SER A 139 -5.35 -21.26 20.78
N ILE A 140 -4.34 -20.98 19.96
CA ILE A 140 -4.24 -19.76 19.16
C ILE A 140 -4.38 -20.13 17.70
N ASN A 141 -5.27 -19.46 16.98
CA ASN A 141 -5.44 -19.67 15.55
C ASN A 141 -4.68 -18.60 14.74
N PHE A 142 -3.91 -19.05 13.76
CA PHE A 142 -3.25 -18.22 12.77
C PHE A 142 -3.75 -18.58 11.38
N GLN A 143 -3.97 -17.58 10.52
CA GLN A 143 -4.16 -17.78 9.09
C GLN A 143 -2.82 -17.57 8.39
N LEU A 144 -2.23 -18.60 7.81
CA LEU A 144 -0.94 -18.48 7.11
C LEU A 144 -1.17 -18.32 5.61
N ILE A 145 -0.28 -17.57 4.95
CA ILE A 145 -0.19 -17.50 3.49
C ILE A 145 1.01 -18.30 2.99
N ASN A 146 0.93 -18.85 1.78
CA ASN A 146 2.03 -19.57 1.17
C ASN A 146 3.07 -18.60 0.59
N GLN A 147 4.16 -18.42 1.33
CA GLN A 147 5.26 -17.55 0.96
C GLN A 147 6.59 -18.31 0.88
N ARG A 148 6.58 -19.53 0.30
CA ARG A 148 7.75 -20.35 -0.09
C ARG A 148 8.38 -21.30 0.92
N ALA A 149 8.68 -20.87 2.14
CA ALA A 149 9.34 -21.75 3.10
C ALA A 149 8.33 -22.47 4.01
N ASP A 150 8.83 -23.39 4.81
CA ASP A 150 8.08 -24.00 5.90
C ASP A 150 7.90 -23.04 7.09
N PHE A 151 7.13 -23.47 8.08
CA PHE A 151 6.79 -22.68 9.25
C PHE A 151 7.05 -23.44 10.56
N SER A 152 7.48 -22.71 11.58
CA SER A 152 7.46 -23.13 12.97
C SER A 152 6.86 -22.03 13.85
N PHE A 153 6.40 -22.40 15.02
CA PHE A 153 5.89 -21.49 16.03
C PHE A 153 6.77 -21.55 17.25
N ALA A 154 6.94 -20.42 17.92
CA ALA A 154 7.79 -20.32 19.10
C ALA A 154 7.10 -19.51 20.18
N LEU A 155 7.11 -20.05 21.40
CA LEU A 155 6.64 -19.37 22.59
C LEU A 155 7.78 -18.57 23.21
N PHE A 156 7.54 -17.31 23.49
CA PHE A 156 8.43 -16.42 24.21
C PHE A 156 7.81 -15.91 25.50
N SER A 157 8.67 -15.66 26.49
CA SER A 157 8.36 -14.90 27.71
C SER A 157 9.20 -13.62 27.78
N GLY A 158 8.95 -12.75 28.77
CA GLY A 158 9.71 -11.49 28.95
C GLY A 158 9.28 -10.38 27.99
N GLY A 159 8.11 -10.55 27.37
CA GLY A 159 7.52 -9.58 26.46
C GLY A 159 8.35 -9.36 25.20
N LEU A 160 8.09 -8.24 24.53
CA LEU A 160 8.74 -7.91 23.25
C LEU A 160 10.12 -7.25 23.44
N SER A 161 10.41 -6.74 24.65
CA SER A 161 11.64 -5.96 24.93
C SER A 161 12.81 -6.80 25.43
N ASP A 162 12.54 -7.90 26.17
CA ASP A 162 13.53 -8.87 26.64
C ASP A 162 13.07 -10.32 26.33
N PRO A 163 12.86 -10.66 25.05
CA PRO A 163 12.24 -11.91 24.66
C PRO A 163 13.10 -13.13 25.00
N LYS A 164 12.48 -14.15 25.61
CA LYS A 164 13.14 -15.40 26.02
C LYS A 164 12.44 -16.57 25.37
N LEU A 165 13.14 -17.31 24.49
CA LEU A 165 12.58 -18.44 23.78
C LEU A 165 12.35 -19.62 24.74
N VAL A 166 11.09 -19.98 24.97
CA VAL A 166 10.66 -20.99 25.95
C VAL A 166 10.41 -22.35 25.30
N ALA A 167 9.78 -22.39 24.13
CA ALA A 167 9.46 -23.62 23.41
C ALA A 167 9.31 -23.37 21.90
N VAL A 168 9.53 -24.41 21.09
CA VAL A 168 9.41 -24.39 19.63
C VAL A 168 8.52 -25.56 19.18
N SER A 169 7.67 -25.33 18.19
CA SER A 169 6.74 -26.32 17.67
C SER A 169 7.39 -27.31 16.70
N ASN A 170 6.61 -28.33 16.32
CA ASN A 170 6.83 -29.06 15.09
C ASN A 170 6.81 -28.13 13.85
N VAL A 171 7.44 -28.58 12.77
CA VAL A 171 7.42 -27.89 11.47
C VAL A 171 6.12 -28.23 10.74
N ILE A 172 5.57 -27.24 10.05
CA ILE A 172 4.44 -27.41 9.11
C ILE A 172 4.78 -26.76 7.76
N SER A 173 4.14 -27.18 6.67
CA SER A 173 4.40 -26.61 5.34
C SER A 173 3.21 -26.73 4.41
N PHE A 174 3.16 -25.87 3.38
CA PHE A 174 2.21 -26.04 2.27
C PHE A 174 2.58 -27.26 1.41
N VAL A 175 1.60 -27.89 0.76
CA VAL A 175 1.84 -29.02 -0.15
C VAL A 175 2.87 -28.67 -1.23
N ASN A 176 2.76 -27.48 -1.80
CA ASN A 176 3.75 -26.94 -2.71
C ASN A 176 4.13 -25.52 -2.26
N PRO A 177 5.17 -25.37 -1.44
CA PRO A 177 5.60 -24.05 -1.00
C PRO A 177 6.08 -23.18 -2.17
N LYS A 178 6.58 -23.79 -3.24
CA LYS A 178 7.14 -23.08 -4.41
C LYS A 178 6.09 -22.63 -5.43
N ALA A 179 4.79 -22.85 -5.17
CA ALA A 179 3.71 -22.59 -6.12
C ALA A 179 3.74 -21.15 -6.71
N PRO A 180 3.31 -20.95 -7.97
CA PRO A 180 3.13 -19.62 -8.53
C PRO A 180 1.90 -18.93 -7.94
N LEU A 181 2.12 -17.81 -7.25
CA LEU A 181 1.10 -17.16 -6.42
C LEU A 181 1.08 -15.63 -6.61
N TYR A 182 -0.04 -15.05 -6.17
CA TYR A 182 -0.26 -13.61 -6.03
C TYR A 182 0.03 -12.81 -7.30
N PRO A 183 -0.59 -13.14 -8.45
CA PRO A 183 -0.42 -12.36 -9.66
C PRO A 183 -0.98 -10.96 -9.49
N ARG A 184 -0.27 -9.99 -10.06
CA ARG A 184 -0.64 -8.59 -10.13
C ARG A 184 -0.47 -8.09 -11.55
N LEU A 185 -1.52 -7.44 -12.05
CA LEU A 185 -1.60 -6.86 -13.37
C LEU A 185 -1.07 -5.44 -13.33
N SER A 186 -0.37 -5.05 -14.38
CA SER A 186 0.03 -3.66 -14.62
C SER A 186 0.03 -3.39 -16.11
N GLN A 187 -0.34 -2.19 -16.52
CA GLN A 187 -0.30 -1.80 -17.92
C GLN A 187 1.14 -1.87 -18.45
N GLY A 188 1.29 -2.38 -19.67
CA GLY A 188 2.58 -2.50 -20.33
C GLY A 188 3.05 -1.20 -20.96
N LYS A 189 4.06 -1.29 -21.85
CA LYS A 189 4.62 -0.11 -22.54
C LYS A 189 3.71 0.44 -23.64
N SER A 190 2.59 -0.21 -23.91
CA SER A 190 1.63 0.16 -24.95
C SER A 190 0.22 -0.15 -24.46
N TRP A 191 -0.77 0.58 -24.99
CA TRP A 191 -2.17 0.49 -24.55
C TRP A 191 -2.78 -0.93 -24.69
N ASN A 192 -2.26 -1.72 -25.63
CA ASN A 192 -2.68 -3.09 -25.92
C ASN A 192 -1.72 -4.14 -25.33
N GLU A 193 -0.96 -3.78 -24.30
CA GLU A 193 -0.08 -4.68 -23.55
C GLU A 193 -0.49 -4.70 -22.07
N MET A 194 -0.69 -5.90 -21.52
CA MET A 194 -0.86 -6.13 -20.08
C MET A 194 0.29 -6.96 -19.57
N THR A 195 0.84 -6.61 -18.41
CA THR A 195 1.83 -7.43 -17.73
C THR A 195 1.16 -8.25 -16.64
N VAL A 196 1.60 -9.49 -16.49
CA VAL A 196 1.25 -10.35 -15.35
C VAL A 196 2.54 -10.61 -14.59
N THR A 197 2.66 -10.04 -13.39
CA THR A 197 3.79 -10.30 -12.49
C THR A 197 3.33 -11.21 -11.36
N TRP A 198 4.06 -12.29 -11.06
CA TRP A 198 3.74 -13.23 -9.98
C TRP A 198 4.99 -13.66 -9.21
N THR A 199 4.81 -14.26 -8.03
CA THR A 199 5.91 -14.75 -7.18
C THR A 199 5.91 -16.27 -7.15
N SER A 200 7.08 -16.91 -7.17
CA SER A 200 7.20 -18.36 -6.94
C SER A 200 8.52 -18.73 -6.27
N GLY A 201 8.65 -20.00 -5.88
CA GLY A 201 9.92 -20.54 -5.38
C GLY A 201 10.83 -21.07 -6.49
N TYR A 202 10.38 -21.15 -7.74
CA TYR A 202 11.13 -21.80 -8.82
C TYR A 202 12.09 -20.84 -9.50
N ASN A 203 13.39 -21.17 -9.43
CA ASN A 203 14.40 -20.52 -10.28
C ASN A 203 14.25 -20.99 -11.74
N ILE A 204 14.77 -20.21 -12.70
CA ILE A 204 14.80 -20.55 -14.13
C ILE A 204 15.58 -21.85 -14.43
N ILE A 205 16.49 -22.26 -13.55
CA ILE A 205 17.20 -23.55 -13.67
C ILE A 205 16.33 -24.74 -13.23
N GLU A 206 15.28 -24.50 -12.46
CA GLU A 206 14.39 -25.54 -11.93
C GLU A 206 13.10 -25.67 -12.75
N ALA A 207 12.60 -24.55 -13.27
CA ALA A 207 11.40 -24.50 -14.08
C ALA A 207 11.43 -23.34 -15.08
N VAL A 208 10.78 -23.55 -16.24
CA VAL A 208 10.54 -22.47 -17.21
C VAL A 208 9.21 -21.79 -16.88
N PRO A 209 9.20 -20.50 -16.48
CA PRO A 209 7.99 -19.77 -16.16
C PRO A 209 7.30 -19.24 -17.43
N PHE A 210 5.97 -19.29 -17.45
CA PHE A 210 5.16 -18.76 -18.53
C PHE A 210 3.74 -18.42 -18.04
N VAL A 211 3.01 -17.66 -18.84
CA VAL A 211 1.56 -17.45 -18.67
C VAL A 211 0.84 -18.12 -19.84
N GLU A 212 -0.14 -18.96 -19.54
CA GLU A 212 -1.09 -19.47 -20.52
C GLU A 212 -2.33 -18.58 -20.51
N TRP A 213 -2.69 -18.00 -21.65
CA TRP A 213 -3.73 -16.96 -21.71
C TRP A 213 -4.38 -16.85 -23.09
N GLY A 214 -5.54 -16.21 -23.15
CA GLY A 214 -6.28 -15.96 -24.38
C GLY A 214 -7.63 -15.32 -24.09
N GLN A 215 -8.30 -14.84 -25.14
CA GLN A 215 -9.64 -14.31 -25.01
C GLN A 215 -10.58 -15.39 -24.46
N LYS A 216 -11.51 -15.00 -23.59
CA LYS A 216 -12.38 -15.94 -22.89
C LYS A 216 -13.23 -16.74 -23.88
N GLY A 217 -13.06 -18.05 -23.88
CA GLY A 217 -13.75 -18.97 -24.79
C GLY A 217 -12.97 -19.31 -26.07
N GLU A 218 -11.82 -18.68 -26.29
CA GLU A 218 -10.94 -18.95 -27.43
C GLU A 218 -9.72 -19.79 -27.05
N SER A 219 -8.95 -20.19 -28.07
CA SER A 219 -7.70 -20.94 -27.89
C SER A 219 -6.70 -20.14 -27.05
N GLN A 220 -6.07 -20.81 -26.09
CA GLN A 220 -5.05 -20.20 -25.25
C GLN A 220 -3.67 -20.33 -25.92
N THR A 221 -2.87 -19.28 -25.79
CA THR A 221 -1.44 -19.25 -26.16
C THR A 221 -0.57 -19.20 -24.90
N ARG A 222 0.75 -19.29 -25.07
CA ARG A 222 1.73 -19.15 -23.98
C ARG A 222 2.67 -17.99 -24.25
N SER A 223 2.77 -17.09 -23.28
CA SER A 223 3.79 -16.04 -23.26
C SER A 223 4.89 -16.40 -22.26
N PRO A 224 6.18 -16.24 -22.61
CA PRO A 224 7.27 -16.45 -21.67
C PRO A 224 7.25 -15.38 -20.57
N ALA A 225 7.98 -15.61 -19.48
CA ALA A 225 8.21 -14.60 -18.45
C ALA A 225 9.69 -14.36 -18.20
N GLY A 226 10.06 -13.09 -18.05
CA GLY A 226 11.36 -12.71 -17.48
C GLY A 226 11.33 -12.95 -15.97
N THR A 227 12.45 -13.41 -15.41
CA THR A 227 12.56 -13.70 -13.97
C THR A 227 13.59 -12.79 -13.31
N LEU A 228 13.19 -12.16 -12.22
CA LEU A 228 14.04 -11.33 -11.37
C LEU A 228 14.02 -11.86 -9.93
N THR A 229 15.07 -11.53 -9.19
CA THR A 229 15.17 -11.70 -7.74
C THR A 229 16.19 -10.71 -7.22
N PHE A 230 16.28 -10.57 -5.91
CA PHE A 230 17.34 -9.82 -5.23
C PHE A 230 17.85 -10.63 -4.04
N HIS A 231 19.03 -10.27 -3.55
CA HIS A 231 19.68 -10.97 -2.44
C HIS A 231 19.87 -10.04 -1.26
N ARG A 232 20.24 -10.59 -0.11
CA ARG A 232 20.45 -9.84 1.13
C ARG A 232 21.35 -8.61 0.93
N ASN A 233 22.41 -8.75 0.14
CA ASN A 233 23.38 -7.68 -0.13
C ASN A 233 22.89 -6.63 -1.13
N SER A 234 21.74 -6.83 -1.77
CA SER A 234 21.07 -5.80 -2.56
C SER A 234 20.44 -4.73 -1.66
N MET A 235 20.15 -5.05 -0.39
CA MET A 235 19.61 -4.10 0.58
C MET A 235 20.71 -3.13 1.06
N CYS A 236 20.33 -1.88 1.24
CA CYS A 236 21.27 -0.81 1.59
C CYS A 236 21.60 -0.80 3.09
N ALA A 237 20.62 -1.03 3.97
CA ALA A 237 20.78 -0.90 5.42
C ALA A 237 19.93 -1.91 6.23
N PRO A 238 20.14 -2.02 7.56
CA PRO A 238 19.20 -2.66 8.48
C PRO A 238 17.83 -1.94 8.56
N PRO A 239 16.74 -2.65 8.90
CA PRO A 239 16.67 -4.10 9.14
C PRO A 239 16.66 -4.95 7.85
N ALA A 240 16.44 -4.36 6.67
CA ALA A 240 16.32 -5.07 5.39
C ALA A 240 17.50 -6.01 5.11
N ARG A 241 18.73 -5.53 5.35
CA ARG A 241 19.97 -6.30 5.15
C ARG A 241 20.25 -7.32 6.27
N THR A 242 19.62 -7.18 7.42
CA THR A 242 19.96 -7.93 8.65
C THR A 242 18.78 -8.78 9.14
N VAL A 243 18.12 -8.36 10.23
CA VAL A 243 17.13 -9.18 10.94
C VAL A 243 15.81 -9.32 10.19
N GLY A 244 15.46 -8.34 9.36
CA GLY A 244 14.24 -8.34 8.57
C GLY A 244 14.37 -9.07 7.24
N TRP A 245 15.59 -9.48 6.85
CA TRP A 245 15.80 -10.21 5.61
C TRP A 245 15.04 -11.53 5.59
N ARG A 246 14.32 -11.74 4.50
CA ARG A 246 13.72 -13.02 4.14
C ARG A 246 13.91 -13.23 2.64
N ASP A 247 14.22 -14.46 2.24
CA ASP A 247 14.40 -14.78 0.83
C ASP A 247 13.10 -14.49 0.04
N PRO A 248 13.14 -13.65 -1.01
CA PRO A 248 11.95 -13.24 -1.76
C PRO A 248 11.45 -14.29 -2.75
N GLY A 249 12.22 -15.36 -3.01
CA GLY A 249 12.01 -16.26 -4.13
C GLY A 249 12.28 -15.58 -5.46
N PHE A 250 11.39 -15.79 -6.43
CA PHE A 250 11.54 -15.31 -7.79
C PHE A 250 10.27 -14.60 -8.25
N PHE A 251 10.48 -13.47 -8.92
CA PHE A 251 9.42 -12.65 -9.50
C PHE A 251 9.44 -12.83 -11.01
N HIS A 252 8.31 -13.23 -11.57
CA HIS A 252 8.20 -13.51 -12.99
C HIS A 252 7.24 -12.51 -13.61
N THR A 253 7.63 -11.85 -14.70
CA THR A 253 6.78 -10.92 -15.44
C THR A 253 6.60 -11.42 -16.86
N SER A 254 5.36 -11.71 -17.25
CA SER A 254 4.98 -12.03 -18.62
C SER A 254 4.27 -10.84 -19.27
N PHE A 255 4.46 -10.68 -20.58
CA PHE A 255 3.88 -9.61 -21.38
C PHE A 255 2.83 -10.19 -22.33
N LEU A 256 1.57 -9.80 -22.11
CA LEU A 256 0.40 -10.20 -22.90
C LEU A 256 0.13 -9.08 -23.89
N LYS A 257 0.54 -9.28 -25.14
CA LYS A 257 0.55 -8.26 -26.20
C LYS A 257 -0.62 -8.42 -27.17
N ASP A 258 -0.81 -7.42 -28.03
CA ASP A 258 -1.80 -7.45 -29.11
C ASP A 258 -3.23 -7.64 -28.58
N LEU A 259 -3.52 -7.03 -27.42
CA LEU A 259 -4.83 -7.09 -26.80
C LEU A 259 -5.87 -6.31 -27.61
N TRP A 260 -6.97 -6.98 -27.96
CA TRP A 260 -8.18 -6.33 -28.40
C TRP A 260 -8.78 -5.50 -27.25
N PRO A 261 -9.13 -4.22 -27.43
CA PRO A 261 -9.64 -3.39 -26.35
C PRO A 261 -10.96 -3.91 -25.81
N ASN A 262 -11.22 -3.70 -24.52
CA ASN A 262 -12.45 -4.07 -23.81
C ASN A 262 -12.81 -5.56 -23.81
N SER A 263 -11.88 -6.43 -24.17
CA SER A 263 -12.11 -7.88 -24.29
C SER A 263 -11.74 -8.59 -23.00
N VAL A 264 -12.48 -9.63 -22.65
CA VAL A 264 -12.21 -10.42 -21.44
C VAL A 264 -11.21 -11.52 -21.78
N TYR A 265 -10.11 -11.57 -21.05
CA TYR A 265 -9.07 -12.59 -21.16
C TYR A 265 -9.06 -13.47 -19.92
N THR A 266 -8.71 -14.74 -20.11
CA THR A 266 -8.38 -15.66 -19.02
C THR A 266 -6.89 -15.94 -19.02
N TYR A 267 -6.30 -16.19 -17.85
CA TYR A 267 -4.90 -16.56 -17.75
C TYR A 267 -4.61 -17.51 -16.60
N LYS A 268 -3.51 -18.26 -16.72
CA LYS A 268 -2.93 -19.13 -15.69
C LYS A 268 -1.42 -18.95 -15.64
N LEU A 269 -0.87 -19.00 -14.44
CA LEU A 269 0.57 -19.00 -14.19
C LEU A 269 1.06 -20.45 -14.31
N GLY A 270 2.11 -20.67 -15.09
CA GLY A 270 2.66 -21.98 -15.34
C GLY A 270 4.16 -22.03 -15.12
N HIS A 271 4.62 -23.14 -14.55
CA HIS A 271 6.03 -23.50 -14.42
C HIS A 271 6.24 -24.89 -14.99
N LYS A 272 6.99 -25.01 -16.08
CA LYS A 272 7.37 -26.31 -16.65
C LYS A 272 8.64 -26.79 -15.97
N LEU A 273 8.52 -27.80 -15.11
CA LEU A 273 9.65 -28.38 -14.36
C LEU A 273 10.57 -29.20 -15.28
N LEU A 274 11.82 -29.41 -14.87
CA LEU A 274 12.80 -30.21 -15.62
C LEU A 274 12.34 -31.65 -15.88
N ASN A 275 11.53 -32.23 -14.99
CA ASN A 275 10.98 -33.58 -15.17
C ASN A 275 9.79 -33.63 -16.16
N GLY A 276 9.43 -32.51 -16.80
CA GLY A 276 8.34 -32.41 -17.77
C GLY A 276 6.96 -32.15 -17.16
N SER A 277 6.83 -32.23 -15.83
CA SER A 277 5.58 -31.89 -15.13
C SER A 277 5.38 -30.37 -15.03
N TYR A 278 4.16 -29.96 -14.68
CA TYR A 278 3.78 -28.55 -14.59
C TYR A 278 3.27 -28.21 -13.18
N ALA A 279 3.73 -27.09 -12.64
CA ALA A 279 3.06 -26.43 -11.51
C ALA A 279 2.20 -25.29 -12.06
N TRP A 280 0.89 -25.36 -11.79
CA TRP A 280 -0.11 -24.41 -12.28
C TRP A 280 -0.76 -23.64 -11.13
N SER A 281 -1.10 -22.38 -11.38
CA SER A 281 -2.02 -21.63 -10.52
C SER A 281 -3.49 -21.98 -10.79
N LYS A 282 -4.39 -21.40 -9.98
CA LYS A 282 -5.80 -21.22 -10.35
C LYS A 282 -5.95 -20.38 -11.63
N SER A 283 -7.11 -20.44 -12.26
CA SER A 283 -7.44 -19.55 -13.39
C SER A 283 -7.81 -18.16 -12.88
N TYR A 284 -7.35 -17.15 -13.60
CA TYR A 284 -7.69 -15.75 -13.39
C TYR A 284 -8.31 -15.15 -14.66
N SER A 285 -8.86 -13.94 -14.56
CA SER A 285 -9.40 -13.22 -15.71
C SER A 285 -9.31 -11.71 -15.54
N PHE A 286 -9.09 -10.99 -16.63
CA PHE A 286 -9.11 -9.54 -16.66
C PHE A 286 -9.83 -9.03 -17.91
N LYS A 287 -10.22 -7.75 -17.91
CA LYS A 287 -10.69 -7.05 -19.09
C LYS A 287 -9.58 -6.14 -19.59
N SER A 288 -9.19 -6.26 -20.86
CA SER A 288 -8.17 -5.39 -21.46
C SER A 288 -8.63 -3.92 -21.48
N SER A 289 -7.67 -3.02 -21.35
CA SER A 289 -7.92 -1.58 -21.32
C SER A 289 -8.60 -1.08 -22.61
N PRO A 290 -9.38 0.01 -22.52
CA PRO A 290 -9.85 0.75 -23.68
C PRO A 290 -8.68 1.25 -24.54
N TYR A 291 -8.96 1.49 -25.81
CA TYR A 291 -8.04 2.25 -26.67
C TYR A 291 -7.91 3.70 -26.16
N PRO A 292 -6.72 4.34 -26.23
CA PRO A 292 -6.55 5.74 -25.82
C PRO A 292 -7.51 6.68 -26.57
N GLY A 293 -8.34 7.38 -25.82
CA GLY A 293 -9.43 8.24 -26.31
C GLY A 293 -10.73 7.54 -26.69
N GLN A 294 -10.91 6.28 -26.30
CA GLN A 294 -12.19 5.61 -26.49
C GLN A 294 -13.29 6.26 -25.63
N ASP A 295 -14.42 6.58 -26.25
CA ASP A 295 -15.59 7.12 -25.55
C ASP A 295 -16.39 6.00 -24.89
N SER A 296 -16.10 5.74 -23.62
CA SER A 296 -16.79 4.73 -22.81
C SER A 296 -16.75 5.11 -21.33
N LEU A 297 -17.67 4.58 -20.54
CA LEU A 297 -17.59 4.71 -19.07
C LEU A 297 -16.28 4.11 -18.55
N GLN A 298 -15.50 4.89 -17.81
CA GLN A 298 -14.18 4.51 -17.29
C GLN A 298 -14.06 4.91 -15.82
N ARG A 299 -13.64 3.97 -14.97
CA ARG A 299 -13.63 4.14 -13.50
C ARG A 299 -12.26 3.83 -12.91
N VAL A 300 -11.64 4.85 -12.33
CA VAL A 300 -10.27 4.80 -11.79
C VAL A 300 -10.34 4.98 -10.29
N VAL A 301 -9.60 4.19 -9.53
CA VAL A 301 -9.42 4.38 -8.08
C VAL A 301 -8.01 4.88 -7.79
N ILE A 302 -7.88 5.84 -6.86
CA ILE A 302 -6.60 6.42 -6.45
C ILE A 302 -6.56 6.57 -4.93
N PHE A 303 -5.46 6.14 -4.30
CA PHE A 303 -5.13 6.33 -2.88
C PHE A 303 -3.64 6.11 -2.64
N GLY A 304 -3.07 6.67 -1.58
CA GLY A 304 -1.74 6.33 -1.07
C GLY A 304 -1.83 5.56 0.26
N ASP A 305 -0.70 5.07 0.77
CA ASP A 305 -0.51 4.83 2.20
C ASP A 305 -1.42 3.75 2.81
N MET A 306 -1.80 2.75 2.01
CA MET A 306 -2.71 1.70 2.47
C MET A 306 -2.04 0.74 3.45
N GLY A 307 -0.77 0.41 3.22
CA GLY A 307 -0.06 -0.63 3.97
C GLY A 307 -0.77 -1.97 4.00
N LYS A 308 -0.56 -2.71 5.09
CA LYS A 308 -1.13 -4.06 5.29
C LYS A 308 -1.67 -4.24 6.70
N ALA A 309 -2.43 -5.30 6.91
CA ALA A 309 -2.66 -5.83 8.26
C ALA A 309 -3.07 -7.31 8.21
N GLU A 310 -3.00 -7.97 9.37
CA GLU A 310 -3.33 -9.40 9.50
C GLU A 310 -4.84 -9.65 9.66
N ARG A 311 -5.40 -10.47 8.76
CA ARG A 311 -6.82 -10.87 8.77
C ARG A 311 -7.22 -11.66 10.00
N ASP A 312 -6.29 -12.38 10.60
CA ASP A 312 -6.51 -13.16 11.83
C ASP A 312 -6.33 -12.32 13.10
N GLY A 313 -6.03 -11.02 12.99
CA GLY A 313 -5.77 -10.12 14.12
C GLY A 313 -4.40 -10.30 14.76
N SER A 314 -3.47 -11.00 14.11
CA SER A 314 -2.07 -11.05 14.54
C SER A 314 -1.44 -9.66 14.58
N ASN A 315 -0.44 -9.53 15.44
CA ASN A 315 0.48 -8.40 15.45
C ASN A 315 1.74 -8.74 14.65
N GLU A 316 2.49 -7.73 14.26
CA GLU A 316 3.66 -7.85 13.38
C GLU A 316 4.48 -6.55 13.41
N TYR A 317 5.65 -6.54 12.76
CA TYR A 317 6.41 -5.30 12.62
C TYR A 317 5.63 -4.27 11.80
N SER A 318 5.87 -2.99 12.09
CA SER A 318 5.22 -1.87 11.41
C SER A 318 3.69 -1.98 11.34
N ASN A 319 3.03 -2.54 12.36
CA ASN A 319 1.58 -2.72 12.39
C ASN A 319 0.84 -1.43 12.82
N TYR A 320 0.87 -0.41 11.96
CA TYR A 320 0.26 0.90 12.22
C TYR A 320 -0.66 1.36 11.08
N GLN A 321 -1.20 0.43 10.29
CA GLN A 321 -2.14 0.71 9.20
C GLN A 321 -3.56 0.17 9.47
N PRO A 322 -4.25 0.68 10.51
CA PRO A 322 -5.55 0.13 10.95
C PRO A 322 -6.67 0.25 9.88
N GLY A 323 -6.54 1.15 8.90
CA GLY A 323 -7.53 1.29 7.81
C GLY A 323 -7.29 0.34 6.63
N SER A 324 -6.15 -0.36 6.57
CA SER A 324 -5.70 -1.14 5.40
C SER A 324 -6.72 -2.18 4.91
N LEU A 325 -7.25 -2.98 5.84
CA LEU A 325 -8.21 -4.04 5.52
C LEU A 325 -9.56 -3.48 5.08
N ASN A 326 -10.02 -2.39 5.71
CA ASN A 326 -11.27 -1.73 5.33
C ASN A 326 -11.18 -1.21 3.89
N THR A 327 -10.10 -0.51 3.55
CA THR A 327 -9.86 -0.03 2.18
C THR A 327 -9.84 -1.20 1.20
N THR A 328 -9.05 -2.24 1.49
CA THR A 328 -8.99 -3.46 0.66
C THR A 328 -10.38 -4.07 0.44
N ASP A 329 -11.19 -4.22 1.50
CA ASP A 329 -12.50 -4.85 1.41
C ASP A 329 -13.52 -4.01 0.62
N GLN A 330 -13.49 -2.69 0.75
CA GLN A 330 -14.37 -1.82 -0.05
C GLN A 330 -14.01 -1.89 -1.54
N LEU A 331 -12.73 -1.95 -1.88
CA LEU A 331 -12.30 -2.09 -3.27
C LEU A 331 -12.71 -3.45 -3.85
N ILE A 332 -12.54 -4.54 -3.09
CA ILE A 332 -13.01 -5.88 -3.50
C ILE A 332 -14.53 -5.87 -3.71
N LYS A 333 -15.28 -5.24 -2.79
CA LYS A 333 -16.74 -5.15 -2.86
C LYS A 333 -17.22 -4.37 -4.09
N ASP A 334 -16.54 -3.30 -4.47
CA ASP A 334 -16.88 -2.46 -5.63
C ASP A 334 -16.10 -2.82 -6.92
N LEU A 335 -15.35 -3.92 -6.94
CA LEU A 335 -14.40 -4.25 -8.01
C LEU A 335 -15.02 -4.34 -9.40
N LYS A 336 -16.29 -4.76 -9.51
CA LYS A 336 -17.02 -4.77 -10.79
C LYS A 336 -17.21 -3.37 -11.40
N ASN A 337 -17.06 -2.34 -10.58
CA ASN A 337 -17.17 -0.93 -10.94
C ASN A 337 -15.83 -0.18 -10.81
N ILE A 338 -14.72 -0.91 -10.81
CA ILE A 338 -13.36 -0.37 -10.81
C ILE A 338 -12.65 -0.99 -12.00
N ASP A 339 -12.05 -0.16 -12.83
CA ASP A 339 -11.41 -0.63 -14.05
C ASP A 339 -9.87 -0.63 -13.96
N ILE A 340 -9.31 0.23 -13.10
CA ILE A 340 -7.88 0.36 -12.81
C ILE A 340 -7.68 1.04 -11.43
N VAL A 341 -6.61 0.66 -10.72
CA VAL A 341 -6.22 1.22 -9.41
C VAL A 341 -4.84 1.86 -9.51
N PHE A 342 -4.66 3.01 -8.86
CA PHE A 342 -3.37 3.64 -8.61
C PHE A 342 -3.13 3.73 -7.10
N HIS A 343 -2.11 3.03 -6.62
CA HIS A 343 -1.61 3.12 -5.24
C HIS A 343 -0.35 4.00 -5.22
N ILE A 344 -0.49 5.25 -4.82
CA ILE A 344 0.50 6.31 -5.09
C ILE A 344 1.57 6.43 -3.98
N GLY A 345 2.26 5.32 -3.70
CA GLY A 345 3.37 5.23 -2.73
C GLY A 345 2.93 4.81 -1.33
N ASP A 346 3.93 4.46 -0.51
CA ASP A 346 3.79 3.89 0.83
C ASP A 346 2.94 2.62 0.83
N ILE A 347 3.46 1.64 0.10
CA ILE A 347 2.73 0.48 -0.37
C ILE A 347 2.46 -0.48 0.79
N THR A 348 3.51 -0.88 1.50
CA THR A 348 3.44 -1.98 2.49
C THR A 348 3.83 -1.56 3.90
N TYR A 349 4.65 -0.51 4.05
CA TYR A 349 5.35 -0.20 5.30
C TYR A 349 6.19 -1.35 5.86
N ALA A 350 6.65 -2.27 4.99
CA ALA A 350 7.54 -3.36 5.41
C ALA A 350 8.80 -2.82 6.09
N ASN A 351 9.33 -1.71 5.58
CA ASN A 351 10.45 -0.96 6.16
C ASN A 351 11.61 -1.89 6.54
N GLY A 352 11.93 -2.83 5.65
CA GLY A 352 12.98 -3.81 5.80
C GLY A 352 12.58 -5.14 6.45
N TYR A 353 11.33 -5.32 6.89
CA TYR A 353 10.79 -6.63 7.28
C TYR A 353 10.16 -7.33 6.06
N ILE A 354 11.04 -7.90 5.24
CA ILE A 354 10.80 -8.32 3.85
C ILE A 354 9.63 -9.30 3.69
N SER A 355 9.28 -10.08 4.73
CA SER A 355 8.13 -10.99 4.70
C SER A 355 6.79 -10.30 4.39
N GLN A 356 6.67 -9.02 4.72
CA GLN A 356 5.43 -8.26 4.61
C GLN A 356 5.10 -7.87 3.16
N TRP A 357 6.07 -7.93 2.25
CA TRP A 357 5.80 -7.73 0.84
C TRP A 357 4.98 -8.87 0.23
N ASP A 358 5.23 -10.14 0.61
CA ASP A 358 4.36 -11.25 0.20
C ASP A 358 2.95 -11.11 0.80
N GLN A 359 2.88 -10.74 2.08
CA GLN A 359 1.63 -10.45 2.80
C GLN A 359 0.79 -9.42 2.06
N PHE A 360 1.41 -8.31 1.65
CA PHE A 360 0.73 -7.28 0.86
C PHE A 360 0.26 -7.81 -0.50
N THR A 361 1.12 -8.51 -1.25
CA THR A 361 0.71 -9.05 -2.56
C THR A 361 -0.43 -10.06 -2.45
N ALA A 362 -0.50 -10.82 -1.36
CA ALA A 362 -1.63 -11.69 -1.05
C ALA A 362 -2.89 -10.89 -0.66
N GLN A 363 -2.75 -9.84 0.14
CA GLN A 363 -3.85 -8.96 0.55
C GLN A 363 -4.55 -8.32 -0.66
N VAL A 364 -3.77 -7.85 -1.65
CA VAL A 364 -4.32 -7.18 -2.85
C VAL A 364 -4.57 -8.12 -4.03
N GLU A 365 -4.23 -9.42 -3.96
CA GLU A 365 -4.45 -10.40 -5.05
C GLU A 365 -5.89 -10.35 -5.60
N PRO A 366 -6.96 -10.29 -4.78
CA PRO A 366 -8.33 -10.26 -5.30
C PRO A 366 -8.63 -9.06 -6.21
N ILE A 367 -7.88 -7.96 -6.07
CA ILE A 367 -7.98 -6.75 -6.88
C ILE A 367 -6.99 -6.84 -8.05
N ALA A 368 -5.69 -6.96 -7.71
CA ALA A 368 -4.59 -6.84 -8.66
C ALA A 368 -4.51 -7.99 -9.67
N SER A 369 -5.13 -9.14 -9.40
CA SER A 369 -5.23 -10.24 -10.38
C SER A 369 -6.36 -10.05 -11.41
N THR A 370 -7.19 -9.01 -11.25
CA THR A 370 -8.38 -8.78 -12.09
C THR A 370 -8.32 -7.44 -12.84
N VAL A 371 -7.81 -6.40 -12.19
CA VAL A 371 -7.61 -5.07 -12.79
C VAL A 371 -6.16 -4.63 -12.62
N PRO A 372 -5.63 -3.74 -13.50
CA PRO A 372 -4.28 -3.22 -13.33
C PRO A 372 -4.17 -2.47 -12.00
N TYR A 373 -3.13 -2.81 -11.24
CA TYR A 373 -2.78 -2.21 -9.96
C TYR A 373 -1.47 -1.45 -10.16
N MET A 374 -1.61 -0.20 -10.60
CA MET A 374 -0.50 0.70 -10.86
C MET A 374 0.01 1.27 -9.53
N ILE A 375 1.32 1.44 -9.40
CA ILE A 375 1.93 1.93 -8.16
C ILE A 375 2.85 3.13 -8.41
N ALA A 376 3.02 3.99 -7.42
CA ALA A 376 4.15 4.92 -7.33
C ALA A 376 5.08 4.50 -6.18
N SER A 377 6.26 5.10 -6.10
CA SER A 377 7.18 4.93 -4.98
C SER A 377 6.96 6.06 -3.97
N GLY A 378 6.96 5.72 -2.68
CA GLY A 378 6.99 6.67 -1.57
C GLY A 378 8.27 6.56 -0.74
N ASN A 379 8.32 7.31 0.36
CA ASN A 379 9.49 7.35 1.24
C ASN A 379 9.73 6.00 1.92
N HIS A 380 8.67 5.27 2.27
CA HIS A 380 8.79 3.92 2.83
C HIS A 380 9.25 2.85 1.83
N GLU A 381 9.27 3.15 0.53
CA GLU A 381 9.89 2.28 -0.47
C GLU A 381 11.37 2.65 -0.69
N ARG A 382 11.70 3.94 -0.72
CA ARG A 382 12.95 4.41 -1.34
C ARG A 382 13.95 5.10 -0.41
N ASP A 383 13.52 5.78 0.66
CA ASP A 383 14.41 6.62 1.46
C ASP A 383 15.39 5.78 2.27
N THR A 384 16.68 5.96 1.99
CA THR A 384 17.80 5.39 2.75
C THR A 384 18.99 6.32 2.62
N PRO A 385 19.73 6.63 3.70
CA PRO A 385 20.85 7.54 3.62
C PRO A 385 21.92 7.06 2.64
N ASN A 386 22.51 7.99 1.88
CA ASN A 386 23.55 7.72 0.88
C ASN A 386 23.15 6.75 -0.27
N SER A 387 21.85 6.55 -0.50
CA SER A 387 21.34 5.68 -1.58
C SER A 387 21.04 6.44 -2.89
N GLY A 388 21.21 7.76 -2.90
CA GLY A 388 20.82 8.62 -4.03
C GLY A 388 19.34 9.03 -4.04
N SER A 389 18.58 8.72 -3.00
CA SER A 389 17.28 9.35 -2.73
C SER A 389 17.49 10.85 -2.50
N PHE A 390 16.49 11.66 -2.87
CA PHE A 390 16.51 13.10 -2.65
C PHE A 390 16.38 13.45 -1.16
N TYR A 391 15.60 12.66 -0.42
CA TYR A 391 15.49 12.71 1.02
C TYR A 391 16.51 11.76 1.66
N ASP A 392 17.20 12.23 2.70
CA ASP A 392 18.26 11.48 3.41
C ASP A 392 17.71 10.72 4.64
N GLY A 393 16.39 10.45 4.65
CA GLY A 393 15.72 9.64 5.66
C GLY A 393 16.03 8.15 5.52
N ASN A 394 15.53 7.33 6.45
CA ASN A 394 15.66 5.87 6.41
C ASN A 394 14.30 5.17 6.53
N ASP A 395 13.25 5.79 6.00
CA ASP A 395 11.86 5.34 6.16
C ASP A 395 11.63 3.96 5.53
N SER A 396 12.37 3.63 4.47
CA SER A 396 12.36 2.30 3.85
C SER A 396 13.05 1.21 4.67
N GLY A 397 13.70 1.53 5.79
CA GLY A 397 14.42 0.55 6.61
C GLY A 397 15.51 -0.20 5.86
N GLY A 398 16.16 0.48 4.90
CA GLY A 398 17.25 -0.04 4.10
C GLY A 398 16.85 -0.83 2.86
N GLU A 399 15.57 -0.84 2.47
CA GLU A 399 15.11 -1.45 1.22
C GLU A 399 15.56 -0.67 -0.02
N CYS A 400 15.69 0.66 0.11
CA CYS A 400 16.23 1.57 -0.91
C CYS A 400 15.67 1.38 -2.33
N GLY A 401 14.37 1.10 -2.42
CA GLY A 401 13.60 0.96 -3.67
C GLY A 401 13.62 -0.44 -4.28
N VAL A 402 14.52 -1.32 -3.86
CA VAL A 402 14.77 -2.63 -4.51
C VAL A 402 13.52 -3.51 -4.52
N LEU A 403 12.72 -3.48 -3.46
CA LEU A 403 11.52 -4.31 -3.38
C LEU A 403 10.41 -3.76 -4.25
N ALA A 404 10.09 -2.47 -4.14
CA ALA A 404 9.09 -1.82 -4.98
C ALA A 404 9.39 -2.01 -6.47
N GLU A 405 10.65 -1.77 -6.88
CA GLU A 405 11.05 -1.85 -8.28
C GLU A 405 11.03 -3.28 -8.83
N THR A 406 11.08 -4.32 -7.99
CA THR A 406 11.18 -5.73 -8.42
C THR A 406 9.85 -6.47 -8.27
N MET A 407 9.14 -6.28 -7.14
CA MET A 407 7.87 -6.94 -6.81
C MET A 407 6.74 -6.57 -7.76
N PHE A 408 6.73 -5.32 -8.19
CA PHE A 408 5.74 -4.74 -9.07
C PHE A 408 6.39 -4.28 -10.37
N TYR A 409 5.59 -4.32 -11.45
CA TYR A 409 5.97 -3.76 -12.73
C TYR A 409 5.24 -2.45 -12.94
N VAL A 410 5.96 -1.45 -13.44
CA VAL A 410 5.41 -0.22 -14.00
C VAL A 410 6.12 0.05 -15.33
N PRO A 411 5.47 0.68 -16.32
CA PRO A 411 6.05 0.91 -17.64
C PRO A 411 7.10 2.05 -17.68
N ALA A 412 7.88 2.20 -16.60
CA ALA A 412 9.00 3.14 -16.53
C ALA A 412 10.12 2.74 -17.49
N GLU A 413 10.79 3.72 -18.09
CA GLU A 413 11.99 3.50 -18.89
C GLU A 413 13.12 2.90 -18.02
N ASN A 414 13.25 3.42 -16.79
CA ASN A 414 14.11 2.88 -15.75
C ASN A 414 13.30 2.69 -14.47
N ARG A 415 13.08 1.44 -14.06
CA ARG A 415 12.28 1.09 -12.88
C ARG A 415 12.89 1.58 -11.56
N ALA A 416 14.20 1.79 -11.50
CA ALA A 416 14.86 2.37 -10.32
C ALA A 416 14.56 3.87 -10.12
N LYS A 417 14.10 4.55 -11.17
CA LYS A 417 13.67 5.96 -11.14
C LYS A 417 12.16 6.11 -10.92
N PHE A 418 11.40 5.04 -11.12
CA PHE A 418 9.98 4.90 -10.80
C PHE A 418 8.96 5.86 -11.45
N TRP A 419 9.37 6.91 -12.16
CA TRP A 419 8.45 7.77 -12.90
C TRP A 419 8.06 7.18 -14.26
N TYR A 420 6.78 7.29 -14.61
CA TYR A 420 6.23 6.73 -15.86
C TYR A 420 4.91 7.39 -16.25
N SER A 421 4.53 7.20 -17.52
CA SER A 421 3.23 7.60 -18.06
C SER A 421 2.39 6.37 -18.39
N THR A 422 1.07 6.45 -18.22
CA THR A 422 0.15 5.39 -18.66
C THR A 422 -1.21 5.96 -19.05
N ASP A 423 -1.95 5.22 -19.87
CA ASP A 423 -3.24 5.63 -20.41
C ASP A 423 -4.35 4.67 -19.99
N TYR A 424 -5.51 5.21 -19.65
CA TYR A 424 -6.73 4.42 -19.52
C TYR A 424 -7.89 5.12 -20.25
N GLY A 425 -8.09 4.77 -21.52
CA GLY A 425 -9.14 5.40 -22.34
C GLY A 425 -8.93 6.91 -22.44
N MET A 426 -9.84 7.70 -21.87
CA MET A 426 -9.83 9.17 -21.86
C MET A 426 -8.87 9.78 -20.84
N PHE A 427 -8.27 8.97 -19.97
CA PHE A 427 -7.29 9.43 -18.99
C PHE A 427 -5.86 9.27 -19.49
N HIS A 428 -5.04 10.30 -19.26
CA HIS A 428 -3.59 10.26 -19.37
C HIS A 428 -2.98 10.56 -17.99
N PHE A 429 -2.14 9.66 -17.49
CA PHE A 429 -1.52 9.76 -16.17
C PHE A 429 -0.02 10.00 -16.29
N CYS A 430 0.47 11.00 -15.55
CA CYS A 430 1.89 11.24 -15.32
C CYS A 430 2.21 10.96 -13.86
N ILE A 431 2.94 9.86 -13.62
CA ILE A 431 3.30 9.40 -12.27
C ILE A 431 4.74 9.84 -11.99
N ALA A 432 4.91 10.64 -10.94
CA ALA A 432 6.20 11.07 -10.44
C ALA A 432 6.67 10.20 -9.27
N ASP A 433 7.97 10.23 -9.01
CA ASP A 433 8.63 9.67 -7.84
C ASP A 433 9.17 10.82 -6.98
N THR A 434 8.53 11.07 -5.84
CA THR A 434 8.92 12.16 -4.94
C THR A 434 10.23 11.89 -4.21
N GLU A 435 10.76 10.67 -4.27
CA GLU A 435 12.00 10.33 -3.59
C GLU A 435 13.23 10.61 -4.48
N HIS A 436 13.03 11.19 -5.67
CA HIS A 436 14.08 11.72 -6.55
C HIS A 436 13.79 13.20 -6.89
N ASP A 437 14.83 13.97 -7.23
CA ASP A 437 14.70 15.41 -7.48
C ASP A 437 13.73 15.73 -8.64
N TRP A 438 12.64 16.44 -8.36
CA TRP A 438 11.61 16.86 -9.32
C TRP A 438 11.79 18.30 -9.84
N ARG A 439 12.78 19.05 -9.33
CA ARG A 439 12.92 20.48 -9.61
C ARG A 439 13.36 20.75 -11.04
N GLN A 440 13.13 21.99 -11.49
CA GLN A 440 13.48 22.40 -12.85
C GLN A 440 14.96 22.08 -13.18
N GLY A 441 15.16 21.42 -14.33
CA GLY A 441 16.48 20.99 -14.79
C GLY A 441 16.82 19.53 -14.48
N SER A 442 16.13 18.89 -13.53
CA SER A 442 16.30 17.47 -13.24
C SER A 442 15.82 16.59 -14.39
N GLU A 443 16.22 15.32 -14.37
CA GLU A 443 15.73 14.33 -15.35
C GLU A 443 14.23 14.08 -15.21
N GLN A 444 13.76 13.98 -13.97
CA GLN A 444 12.35 13.80 -13.67
C GLN A 444 11.50 14.98 -14.16
N TYR A 445 11.96 16.23 -13.99
CA TYR A 445 11.25 17.39 -14.50
C TYR A 445 11.06 17.33 -16.02
N LYS A 446 12.11 16.93 -16.76
CA LYS A 446 12.06 16.76 -18.22
C LYS A 446 11.11 15.63 -18.62
N PHE A 447 11.08 14.54 -17.84
CA PHE A 447 10.10 13.47 -18.03
C PHE A 447 8.67 13.98 -17.82
N ILE A 448 8.41 14.69 -16.71
CA ILE A 448 7.07 15.23 -16.39
C ILE A 448 6.61 16.17 -17.50
N GLU A 449 7.45 17.12 -17.94
CA GLU A 449 7.10 18.01 -19.05
C GLU A 449 6.78 17.22 -20.32
N LYS A 450 7.60 16.23 -20.68
CA LYS A 450 7.38 15.40 -21.87
C LYS A 450 6.08 14.59 -21.76
N CYS A 451 5.78 14.03 -20.58
CA CYS A 451 4.55 13.29 -20.33
C CYS A 451 3.33 14.18 -20.54
N LEU A 452 3.27 15.32 -19.83
CA LEU A 452 2.17 16.27 -19.91
C LEU A 452 1.96 16.81 -21.34
N ALA A 453 3.05 17.08 -22.07
CA ALA A 453 3.00 17.55 -23.46
C ALA A 453 2.53 16.49 -24.46
N SER A 454 2.64 15.19 -24.12
CA SER A 454 2.31 14.09 -25.03
C SER A 454 0.82 13.77 -25.10
N ALA A 455 0.01 14.27 -24.17
CA ALA A 455 -1.42 14.03 -24.12
C ALA A 455 -2.17 14.74 -25.26
N ASP A 456 -2.80 13.98 -26.16
CA ASP A 456 -3.77 14.52 -27.11
C ASP A 456 -5.08 14.83 -26.38
N ARG A 457 -5.22 16.07 -25.89
CA ARG A 457 -6.35 16.50 -25.04
C ARG A 457 -7.72 16.48 -25.72
N GLN A 458 -7.79 16.29 -27.05
CA GLN A 458 -9.06 16.07 -27.73
C GLN A 458 -9.56 14.63 -27.48
N LYS A 459 -8.63 13.67 -27.51
CA LYS A 459 -8.89 12.25 -27.27
C LYS A 459 -8.87 11.90 -25.78
N GLN A 460 -7.91 12.47 -25.05
CA GLN A 460 -7.67 12.20 -23.63
C GLN A 460 -7.84 13.49 -22.83
N PRO A 461 -9.08 13.93 -22.60
CA PRO A 461 -9.37 15.21 -21.95
C PRO A 461 -8.95 15.26 -20.49
N TRP A 462 -8.83 14.10 -19.81
CA TRP A 462 -8.54 14.00 -18.39
C TRP A 462 -7.05 13.78 -18.14
N LEU A 463 -6.33 14.86 -17.89
CA LEU A 463 -4.89 14.86 -17.64
C LEU A 463 -4.62 14.87 -16.13
N ILE A 464 -4.07 13.77 -15.63
CA ILE A 464 -3.87 13.52 -14.20
C ILE A 464 -2.39 13.47 -13.88
N PHE A 465 -1.98 14.24 -12.87
CA PHE A 465 -0.67 14.11 -12.24
C PHE A 465 -0.83 13.36 -10.92
N ALA A 466 0.08 12.45 -10.60
CA ALA A 466 0.10 11.83 -9.29
C ALA A 466 1.54 11.64 -8.79
N ALA A 467 1.73 11.85 -7.50
CA ALA A 467 3.00 11.66 -6.80
C ALA A 467 2.72 11.18 -5.38
N HIS A 468 3.73 10.71 -4.66
CA HIS A 468 3.55 10.28 -3.27
C HIS A 468 3.54 11.47 -2.30
N ARG A 469 4.69 12.08 -1.99
CA ARG A 469 4.76 13.27 -1.12
C ARG A 469 3.97 14.44 -1.69
N VAL A 470 3.46 15.32 -0.82
CA VAL A 470 2.61 16.43 -1.24
C VAL A 470 3.44 17.54 -1.88
N LEU A 471 3.54 17.52 -3.21
CA LEU A 471 4.19 18.59 -3.98
C LEU A 471 3.25 19.79 -4.23
N GLY A 472 1.94 19.64 -4.00
CA GLY A 472 0.93 20.67 -4.25
C GLY A 472 0.57 21.49 -3.01
N TYR A 473 -0.51 21.07 -2.33
CA TYR A 473 -1.10 21.77 -1.20
C TYR A 473 -1.64 20.76 -0.18
N SER A 474 -1.29 20.95 1.09
CA SER A 474 -1.83 20.23 2.25
C SER A 474 -1.75 21.11 3.49
N SER A 475 -2.80 21.09 4.31
CA SER A 475 -2.90 21.78 5.60
C SER A 475 -2.26 20.99 6.75
N SER A 476 -1.70 19.82 6.48
CA SER A 476 -1.01 18.97 7.48
C SER A 476 0.44 19.37 7.75
N TYR A 477 1.10 20.04 6.79
CA TYR A 477 2.49 20.55 6.93
C TYR A 477 2.64 21.78 7.84
N TRP A 478 1.58 22.20 8.53
CA TRP A 478 1.55 23.46 9.30
C TRP A 478 2.64 23.55 10.38
N ARG A 479 3.09 22.41 10.92
CA ARG A 479 4.16 22.37 11.93
C ARG A 479 5.52 22.74 11.36
N ASP A 480 5.72 22.47 10.08
CA ASP A 480 6.94 22.78 9.34
C ASP A 480 6.94 24.21 8.79
N GLY A 481 5.88 24.97 9.06
CA GLY A 481 5.70 26.33 8.55
C GLY A 481 5.43 26.39 7.04
N THR A 482 5.02 25.27 6.44
CA THR A 482 4.69 25.15 5.01
C THR A 482 3.33 24.46 4.82
N PHE A 483 2.89 24.35 3.56
CA PHE A 483 1.66 23.69 3.13
C PHE A 483 1.92 22.66 2.02
N ALA A 484 3.15 22.16 1.94
CA ALA A 484 3.64 21.13 1.03
C ALA A 484 5.09 20.82 1.40
N GLU A 485 5.66 19.81 0.76
CA GLU A 485 7.11 19.61 0.73
C GLU A 485 7.85 20.90 0.34
N PRO A 486 8.97 21.24 1.01
CA PRO A 486 9.82 22.36 0.60
C PRO A 486 10.21 22.24 -0.87
N MET A 487 10.04 23.32 -1.65
CA MET A 487 10.28 23.36 -3.11
C MET A 487 9.32 22.50 -3.95
N GLY A 488 8.25 21.94 -3.34
CA GLY A 488 7.33 21.02 -4.01
C GLY A 488 6.65 21.62 -5.23
N ARG A 489 5.97 22.77 -5.05
CA ARG A 489 5.11 23.34 -6.10
C ARG A 489 5.81 24.31 -7.02
N GLU A 490 6.87 24.97 -6.54
CA GLU A 490 7.41 26.19 -7.17
C GLU A 490 7.90 25.91 -8.60
N SER A 491 8.53 24.75 -8.83
CA SER A 491 8.97 24.33 -10.17
C SER A 491 7.84 23.71 -11.00
N LEU A 492 6.98 22.89 -10.38
CA LEU A 492 6.03 22.04 -11.09
C LEU A 492 4.72 22.75 -11.45
N GLN A 493 4.29 23.76 -10.68
CA GLN A 493 3.05 24.49 -10.96
C GLN A 493 3.07 25.18 -12.32
N GLY A 494 4.25 25.60 -12.80
CA GLY A 494 4.39 26.15 -14.15
C GLY A 494 4.07 25.12 -15.24
N LEU A 495 4.46 23.85 -15.04
CA LEU A 495 4.09 22.76 -15.96
C LEU A 495 2.61 22.41 -15.85
N TRP A 496 2.08 22.29 -14.62
CA TRP A 496 0.68 21.97 -14.39
C TRP A 496 -0.25 23.04 -15.02
N GLN A 497 0.13 24.31 -14.89
CA GLN A 497 -0.60 25.44 -15.48
C GLN A 497 -0.45 25.48 -17.02
N LYS A 498 0.77 25.34 -17.55
CA LYS A 498 1.05 25.34 -19.00
C LYS A 498 0.28 24.25 -19.73
N TYR A 499 0.29 23.02 -19.21
CA TYR A 499 -0.35 21.86 -19.83
C TYR A 499 -1.78 21.60 -19.32
N LYS A 500 -2.28 22.46 -18.43
CA LYS A 500 -3.64 22.41 -17.87
C LYS A 500 -3.97 21.04 -17.28
N VAL A 501 -3.14 20.61 -16.34
CA VAL A 501 -3.41 19.43 -15.51
C VAL A 501 -4.71 19.66 -14.77
N ASP A 502 -5.60 18.68 -14.82
CA ASP A 502 -6.92 18.80 -14.25
C ASP A 502 -6.89 18.57 -12.74
N ILE A 503 -6.25 17.47 -12.36
CA ILE A 503 -6.18 17.02 -10.97
C ILE A 503 -4.77 16.50 -10.70
N ALA A 504 -4.20 16.95 -9.58
CA ALA A 504 -2.95 16.45 -9.03
C ALA A 504 -3.24 15.70 -7.72
N PHE A 505 -2.88 14.42 -7.66
CA PHE A 505 -3.07 13.57 -6.49
C PHE A 505 -1.77 13.35 -5.71
N PHE A 506 -1.89 13.31 -4.39
CA PHE A 506 -0.80 13.06 -3.45
C PHE A 506 -1.23 12.07 -2.36
N GLY A 507 -0.29 11.24 -1.90
CA GLY A 507 -0.42 10.43 -0.69
C GLY A 507 0.27 11.11 0.49
N HIS A 508 1.07 10.34 1.24
CA HIS A 508 1.98 10.71 2.32
C HIS A 508 1.31 11.28 3.58
N GLU A 509 0.44 12.28 3.40
CA GLU A 509 -0.38 12.79 4.48
C GLU A 509 -1.61 11.88 4.66
N HIS A 510 -1.69 11.23 5.82
CA HIS A 510 -2.67 10.18 6.09
C HIS A 510 -4.06 10.74 6.42
N ASN A 511 -4.64 11.46 5.48
CA ASN A 511 -5.98 12.03 5.53
C ASN A 511 -6.50 12.28 4.09
N TYR A 512 -7.64 12.96 3.98
CA TYR A 512 -8.14 13.49 2.72
C TYR A 512 -8.22 15.02 2.78
N GLU A 513 -7.75 15.70 1.73
CA GLU A 513 -7.94 17.14 1.56
C GLU A 513 -8.09 17.50 0.09
N ARG A 514 -9.03 18.39 -0.22
CA ARG A 514 -9.28 18.89 -1.57
C ARG A 514 -9.20 20.41 -1.64
N THR A 515 -8.50 20.90 -2.65
CA THR A 515 -8.41 22.34 -2.93
C THR A 515 -9.48 22.84 -3.90
N CYS A 516 -9.67 24.15 -3.97
CA CYS A 516 -10.20 24.82 -5.16
C CYS A 516 -9.25 24.61 -6.35
N PRO A 517 -9.67 24.83 -7.61
CA PRO A 517 -8.73 25.04 -8.72
C PRO A 517 -7.79 26.18 -8.35
N VAL A 518 -6.50 25.90 -8.19
CA VAL A 518 -5.55 26.81 -7.54
C VAL A 518 -4.29 26.96 -8.39
N TYR A 519 -3.75 28.18 -8.42
CA TYR A 519 -2.43 28.47 -8.99
C TYR A 519 -1.80 29.61 -8.18
N GLN A 520 -0.50 29.50 -7.87
CA GLN A 520 0.21 30.47 -7.00
C GLN A 520 -0.55 30.79 -5.69
N SER A 521 -1.10 29.76 -5.05
CA SER A 521 -1.88 29.86 -3.80
C SER A 521 -3.17 30.70 -3.87
N GLN A 522 -3.66 30.99 -5.07
CA GLN A 522 -4.93 31.72 -5.29
C GLN A 522 -5.96 30.81 -5.96
N CYS A 523 -7.20 30.81 -5.44
CA CYS A 523 -8.30 30.12 -6.10
C CYS A 523 -8.62 30.81 -7.43
N MET A 524 -8.50 30.04 -8.51
CA MET A 524 -8.79 30.47 -9.88
C MET A 524 -10.26 30.24 -10.26
N ASN A 525 -10.98 29.50 -9.43
CA ASN A 525 -12.41 29.29 -9.53
C ASN A 525 -13.00 29.17 -8.11
N MET A 526 -14.16 29.83 -7.89
CA MET A 526 -14.85 29.86 -6.60
C MET A 526 -15.95 28.79 -6.46
N GLU A 527 -16.26 28.07 -7.55
CA GLU A 527 -17.13 26.90 -7.51
C GLU A 527 -16.56 25.83 -6.58
N LYS A 528 -17.43 25.04 -5.95
CA LYS A 528 -17.01 24.03 -4.95
C LYS A 528 -17.23 22.59 -5.39
N SER A 529 -18.22 22.34 -6.25
CA SER A 529 -18.67 20.99 -6.63
C SER A 529 -19.06 20.82 -8.11
N HIS A 530 -19.32 21.91 -8.83
CA HIS A 530 -19.73 21.86 -10.25
C HIS A 530 -18.86 22.78 -11.10
N TYR A 531 -17.71 22.28 -11.52
CA TYR A 531 -16.80 23.01 -12.38
C TYR A 531 -17.24 22.91 -13.83
N SER A 532 -17.20 24.04 -14.55
CA SER A 532 -17.45 24.07 -15.98
C SER A 532 -16.58 25.07 -16.70
N GLY A 533 -16.37 24.85 -18.00
CA GLY A 533 -15.58 25.74 -18.85
C GLY A 533 -14.07 25.61 -18.64
N VAL A 534 -13.37 26.74 -18.74
CA VAL A 534 -11.91 26.83 -18.88
C VAL A 534 -11.17 26.28 -17.66
N VAL A 535 -10.08 25.55 -17.92
CA VAL A 535 -9.19 24.98 -16.88
C VAL A 535 -8.22 26.05 -16.37
N ASN A 536 -8.70 26.94 -15.49
CA ASN A 536 -7.93 28.10 -15.01
C ASN A 536 -6.86 27.77 -13.95
N GLY A 537 -6.91 26.57 -13.37
CA GLY A 537 -5.95 26.08 -12.37
C GLY A 537 -6.20 24.60 -12.08
N THR A 538 -5.20 23.94 -11.49
CA THR A 538 -5.27 22.52 -11.15
C THR A 538 -5.97 22.32 -9.81
N ILE A 539 -6.78 21.27 -9.69
CA ILE A 539 -7.33 20.83 -8.39
C ILE A 539 -6.30 19.91 -7.74
N HIS A 540 -5.92 20.18 -6.50
CA HIS A 540 -5.00 19.32 -5.75
C HIS A 540 -5.76 18.50 -4.72
N ILE A 541 -5.39 17.23 -4.61
CA ILE A 541 -6.05 16.28 -3.71
C ILE A 541 -5.01 15.47 -2.96
N VAL A 542 -5.04 15.59 -1.64
CA VAL A 542 -4.40 14.65 -0.73
C VAL A 542 -5.37 13.48 -0.53
N VAL A 543 -4.89 12.26 -0.76
CA VAL A 543 -5.63 11.00 -0.62
C VAL A 543 -4.73 9.92 -0.03
N GLY A 544 -3.93 10.29 0.98
CA GLY A 544 -3.08 9.37 1.75
C GLY A 544 -3.82 8.67 2.89
N GLY A 545 -5.14 8.85 3.02
CA GLY A 545 -5.97 8.13 3.99
C GLY A 545 -6.17 6.63 3.69
N GLY A 546 -5.30 5.97 2.93
CA GLY A 546 -5.54 4.58 2.49
C GLY A 546 -5.53 3.56 3.63
N GLY A 547 -4.80 3.81 4.73
CA GLY A 547 -4.81 2.89 5.86
C GLY A 547 -3.86 3.19 7.01
N SER A 548 -2.72 3.82 6.74
CA SER A 548 -1.75 4.24 7.76
C SER A 548 -2.35 5.21 8.77
N HIS A 549 -1.81 5.22 10.00
CA HIS A 549 -2.24 6.09 11.09
C HIS A 549 -2.53 7.54 10.67
N LEU A 550 -3.65 8.12 11.11
CA LEU A 550 -4.14 9.39 10.56
C LEU A 550 -3.25 10.60 10.91
N SER A 551 -3.07 11.49 9.92
CA SER A 551 -2.40 12.79 10.07
C SER A 551 -3.42 13.88 10.43
N GLY A 552 -3.11 14.66 11.46
CA GLY A 552 -3.96 15.80 11.88
C GLY A 552 -3.81 17.04 10.99
N PHE A 553 -4.82 17.89 10.99
CA PHE A 553 -4.77 19.22 10.34
C PHE A 553 -4.33 20.30 11.32
N GLY A 554 -3.73 21.37 10.77
CA GLY A 554 -3.41 22.56 11.54
C GLY A 554 -4.63 23.38 11.95
N PRO A 555 -4.47 24.35 12.86
CA PRO A 555 -5.58 25.22 13.29
C PRO A 555 -5.99 26.25 12.22
N PHE A 556 -5.26 26.33 11.10
CA PHE A 556 -5.47 27.33 10.05
C PHE A 556 -6.33 26.76 8.94
N GLN A 557 -7.44 27.44 8.65
CA GLN A 557 -8.20 27.20 7.43
C GLN A 557 -7.67 28.11 6.32
N THR A 558 -7.00 27.52 5.34
CA THR A 558 -6.49 28.25 4.17
C THR A 558 -7.64 28.62 3.24
N SER A 559 -7.44 29.65 2.40
CA SER A 559 -8.45 30.08 1.42
C SER A 559 -8.74 29.05 0.34
N TRP A 560 -7.78 28.15 0.08
CA TRP A 560 -7.86 27.16 -0.99
C TRP A 560 -8.38 25.79 -0.52
N SER A 561 -8.35 25.48 0.78
CA SER A 561 -8.85 24.20 1.31
C SER A 561 -10.39 24.20 1.34
N LEU A 562 -11.01 23.40 0.47
CA LEU A 562 -12.47 23.32 0.35
C LEU A 562 -13.09 22.25 1.22
N TYR A 563 -12.40 21.12 1.38
CA TYR A 563 -12.85 19.99 2.16
C TYR A 563 -11.64 19.27 2.74
N ASN A 564 -11.72 18.87 4.01
CA ASN A 564 -10.75 18.00 4.64
C ASN A 564 -11.47 16.95 5.52
N ASP A 565 -10.88 15.77 5.63
CA ASP A 565 -11.39 14.69 6.45
C ASP A 565 -10.23 13.86 7.01
N SER A 566 -10.15 13.81 8.34
CA SER A 566 -9.17 13.00 9.06
C SER A 566 -9.77 11.62 9.32
N ASP A 567 -9.90 10.82 8.26
CA ASP A 567 -10.42 9.45 8.29
C ASP A 567 -9.81 8.64 7.12
N PHE A 568 -10.04 7.33 7.12
CA PHE A 568 -9.58 6.46 6.04
C PHE A 568 -10.51 6.50 4.84
N GLY A 569 -9.94 6.59 3.65
CA GLY A 569 -10.70 6.62 2.41
C GLY A 569 -9.85 6.59 1.16
N PHE A 570 -10.53 6.62 0.02
CA PHE A 570 -9.94 6.59 -1.31
C PHE A 570 -10.79 7.40 -2.28
N VAL A 571 -10.19 7.78 -3.42
CA VAL A 571 -10.90 8.48 -4.49
C VAL A 571 -11.32 7.50 -5.57
N LYS A 572 -12.51 7.73 -6.13
CA LYS A 572 -13.00 7.12 -7.37
C LYS A 572 -13.28 8.22 -8.40
N LEU A 573 -12.63 8.14 -9.55
CA LEU A 573 -12.93 8.93 -10.73
C LEU A 573 -13.87 8.14 -11.66
N THR A 574 -14.87 8.81 -12.21
CA THR A 574 -15.76 8.25 -13.24
C THR A 574 -15.83 9.22 -14.41
N ALA A 575 -15.18 8.88 -15.52
CA ALA A 575 -15.37 9.59 -16.78
C ALA A 575 -16.57 8.98 -17.51
N PHE A 576 -17.63 9.78 -17.66
CA PHE A 576 -18.84 9.35 -18.36
C PHE A 576 -18.69 9.44 -19.87
N ASN A 577 -17.95 10.46 -20.32
CA ASN A 577 -17.60 10.74 -21.70
C ASN A 577 -16.44 11.77 -21.72
N HIS A 578 -16.12 12.30 -22.90
CA HIS A 578 -15.03 13.25 -23.09
C HIS A 578 -15.25 14.61 -22.41
N SER A 579 -16.48 14.96 -22.07
CA SER A 579 -16.84 16.26 -21.51
C SER A 579 -17.24 16.21 -20.03
N SER A 580 -17.47 15.03 -19.46
CA SER A 580 -17.97 14.88 -18.09
C SER A 580 -17.16 13.89 -17.24
N LEU A 581 -16.57 14.43 -16.16
CA LEU A 581 -15.86 13.69 -15.13
C LEU A 581 -16.52 13.90 -13.76
N LEU A 582 -16.63 12.83 -12.99
CA LEU A 582 -17.01 12.85 -11.58
C LEU A 582 -15.84 12.35 -10.73
N LEU A 583 -15.56 13.06 -9.65
CA LEU A 583 -14.71 12.61 -8.56
C LEU A 583 -15.56 12.35 -7.31
N GLU A 584 -15.34 11.21 -6.67
CA GLU A 584 -15.95 10.83 -5.40
C GLU A 584 -14.86 10.44 -4.40
N TYR A 585 -14.81 11.11 -3.25
CA TYR A 585 -14.08 10.65 -2.07
C TYR A 585 -14.98 9.74 -1.25
N LYS A 586 -14.50 8.52 -0.99
CA LYS A 586 -15.25 7.47 -0.31
C LYS A 586 -14.50 7.04 0.94
N LYS A 587 -15.20 6.97 2.08
CA LYS A 587 -14.61 6.44 3.32
C LYS A 587 -14.48 4.92 3.25
N SER A 588 -13.38 4.39 3.74
CA SER A 588 -13.09 2.95 3.78
C SER A 588 -14.00 2.21 4.77
N SER A 589 -14.51 2.90 5.79
CA SER A 589 -15.39 2.31 6.81
C SER A 589 -16.72 1.79 6.25
N ASP A 590 -17.32 2.50 5.28
CA ASP A 590 -18.64 2.13 4.75
C ASP A 590 -18.77 2.15 3.21
N GLY A 591 -17.78 2.68 2.51
CA GLY A 591 -17.76 2.80 1.06
C GLY A 591 -18.75 3.83 0.50
N LYS A 592 -19.26 4.76 1.31
CA LYS A 592 -20.12 5.87 0.84
C LYS A 592 -19.31 7.10 0.46
N VAL A 593 -19.92 7.98 -0.30
CA VAL A 593 -19.33 9.24 -0.77
C VAL A 593 -19.49 10.32 0.29
N TYR A 594 -18.41 11.01 0.64
CA TYR A 594 -18.38 12.09 1.65
C TYR A 594 -17.98 13.45 1.08
N ASP A 595 -17.25 13.45 -0.04
CA ASP A 595 -16.98 14.63 -0.84
C ASP A 595 -17.01 14.25 -2.34
N SER A 596 -17.44 15.17 -3.18
CA SER A 596 -17.49 14.95 -4.62
C SER A 596 -17.52 16.25 -5.40
N PHE A 597 -17.08 16.19 -6.65
CA PHE A 597 -17.29 17.26 -7.61
C PHE A 597 -17.35 16.72 -9.04
N THR A 598 -17.88 17.55 -9.92
CA THR A 598 -17.98 17.28 -11.36
C THR A 598 -17.19 18.31 -12.15
N ILE A 599 -16.63 17.89 -13.27
CA ILE A 599 -16.06 18.76 -14.30
C ILE A 599 -16.86 18.53 -15.58
N SER A 600 -17.46 19.60 -16.11
CA SER A 600 -18.22 19.59 -17.36
C SER A 600 -17.66 20.62 -18.34
N ARG A 601 -16.91 20.19 -19.36
CA ARG A 601 -16.25 21.11 -20.31
C ARG A 601 -16.00 20.46 -21.67
N ASP A 602 -15.77 21.28 -22.69
CA ASP A 602 -15.45 20.84 -24.04
C ASP A 602 -13.95 21.00 -24.34
N TYR A 603 -13.49 20.42 -25.45
CA TYR A 603 -12.09 20.55 -25.89
C TYR A 603 -11.65 22.02 -26.09
N ARG A 604 -12.55 22.90 -26.54
CA ARG A 604 -12.27 24.35 -26.68
C ARG A 604 -11.87 24.99 -25.35
N ASP A 605 -12.41 24.50 -24.24
CA ASP A 605 -12.14 25.05 -22.91
C ASP A 605 -10.76 24.62 -22.41
N VAL A 606 -10.31 23.44 -22.85
CA VAL A 606 -8.92 22.98 -22.65
C VAL A 606 -7.95 23.78 -23.51
N LEU A 607 -8.36 24.27 -24.69
CA LEU A 607 -7.50 25.10 -25.55
C LEU A 607 -7.44 26.57 -25.13
N ALA A 608 -8.49 27.09 -24.48
CA ALA A 608 -8.59 28.49 -24.10
C ALA A 608 -7.41 28.96 -23.23
N CYS A 609 -6.84 30.13 -23.55
CA CYS A 609 -5.71 30.67 -22.82
C CYS A 609 -6.05 30.95 -21.35
N VAL A 610 -5.11 30.63 -20.47
CA VAL A 610 -5.16 30.95 -19.04
C VAL A 610 -3.89 31.68 -18.63
N HIS A 611 -3.90 32.27 -17.43
CA HIS A 611 -2.70 32.90 -16.88
C HIS A 611 -1.54 31.89 -16.85
N ASP A 612 -0.38 32.28 -17.38
CA ASP A 612 0.82 31.43 -17.58
C ASP A 612 0.61 30.12 -18.38
N GLY A 613 -0.51 30.01 -19.12
CA GLY A 613 -0.87 28.85 -19.94
C GLY A 613 -1.52 29.25 -21.27
N CYS A 614 -0.82 30.08 -22.05
CA CYS A 614 -1.25 30.54 -23.36
C CYS A 614 -0.13 30.35 -24.39
N GLU A 615 -0.45 29.69 -25.50
CA GLU A 615 0.51 29.39 -26.56
C GLU A 615 0.92 30.66 -27.32
N PRO A 616 2.17 30.76 -27.81
CA PRO A 616 2.61 31.87 -28.64
C PRO A 616 1.74 32.03 -29.89
N THR A 617 1.37 33.27 -30.22
CA THR A 617 0.64 33.61 -31.44
C THR A 617 1.52 34.40 -32.39
N THR A 618 1.24 34.30 -33.70
CA THR A 618 1.88 35.11 -34.73
C THR A 618 0.89 36.11 -35.32
N LEU A 619 1.36 37.31 -35.67
CA LEU A 619 0.54 38.33 -36.34
C LEU A 619 0.36 38.05 -37.85
N GLY A 620 1.00 37.00 -38.39
CA GLY A 620 0.84 36.62 -39.78
C GLY A 620 -0.58 36.10 -40.06
N SER A 621 -1.27 36.77 -40.99
CA SER A 621 -2.64 36.47 -41.42
C SER A 621 -2.69 35.60 -42.66
#